data_AF-A0AAP0IZ81-F1
#
_entry.id   AF-A0AAP0IZ81-F1
#
_cell.length_a   1.000
_cell.length_b   1.000
_cell.length_c   1.000
_cell.angle_alpha   90.00
_cell.angle_beta   90.00
_cell.angle_gamma   90.00
#
_symmetry.space_group_name_H-M   'P 1'
#
loop_
_entity.id
_entity.type
_entity.pdbx_description
1 polymer ?
#
loop_
_entity_poly.entity_id
_entity_poly.type
_entity_poly.pdbx_seq_one_letter_code
_entity_poly.pdbx_strand_id
1 'polypeptide(L)'
;MTRFPRISFERRTTKLAGIRYTALMHKLKKKRVQPVYVIDEAWRRYLEYWESEDFLARSSQATANRNTEVEGPGTGPSKHSGGSVQGFHYGPEDEYALAP
;
A
#
# COMPACT_ATOMS: atom_id res chain seq x y z
N MET A 1 -27.86 -20.53 2.35
CA MET A 1 -26.97 -19.99 3.40
C MET A 1 -25.70 -19.43 2.76
N THR A 2 -25.69 -18.14 2.45
CA THR A 2 -24.51 -17.43 1.92
C THR A 2 -23.48 -17.27 3.03
N ARG A 3 -22.39 -18.04 2.93
CA ARG A 3 -21.29 -18.05 3.88
C ARG A 3 -20.34 -16.92 3.51
N PHE A 4 -20.52 -15.72 4.07
CA PHE A 4 -19.50 -14.66 3.93
C PHE A 4 -18.16 -15.21 4.43
N PRO A 5 -17.06 -15.09 3.65
CA PRO A 5 -15.77 -15.56 4.12
C PRO A 5 -15.38 -14.71 5.32
N ARG A 6 -15.38 -15.35 6.49
CA ARG A 6 -14.88 -14.79 7.74
C ARG A 6 -13.37 -14.61 7.58
N ILE A 7 -12.94 -13.52 6.95
CA ILE A 7 -11.52 -13.13 6.93
C ILE A 7 -11.11 -13.03 8.40
N SER A 8 -10.27 -13.97 8.83
CA SER A 8 -9.86 -14.13 10.22
C SER A 8 -9.28 -12.82 10.73
N PHE A 9 -9.62 -12.45 11.96
CA PHE A 9 -9.18 -11.22 12.63
C PHE A 9 -7.65 -11.05 12.57
N GLU A 10 -6.91 -12.16 12.65
CA GLU A 10 -5.45 -12.23 12.51
C GLU A 10 -4.92 -11.75 11.15
N ARG A 11 -5.63 -12.02 10.05
CA ARG A 11 -5.24 -11.51 8.72
C ARG A 11 -5.43 -10.00 8.61
N ARG A 12 -6.32 -9.40 9.41
CA ARG A 12 -6.52 -7.95 9.46
C ARG A 12 -5.45 -7.24 10.29
N THR A 13 -5.06 -7.79 11.42
CA THR A 13 -4.04 -7.18 12.30
C THR A 13 -2.64 -7.24 11.69
N THR A 14 -2.29 -8.35 11.02
CA THR A 14 -1.01 -8.50 10.28
C THR A 14 -0.90 -7.50 9.13
N LYS A 15 -1.97 -7.30 8.36
CA LYS A 15 -2.03 -6.28 7.30
C LYS A 15 -1.84 -4.87 7.85
N LEU A 16 -2.49 -4.54 8.97
CA LEU A 16 -2.35 -3.23 9.61
C LEU A 16 -0.93 -3.01 10.17
N ALA A 17 -0.32 -4.04 10.78
CA ALA A 17 1.06 -4.00 11.24
C ALA A 17 2.02 -3.72 10.08
N GLY A 18 1.84 -4.38 8.93
CA GLY A 18 2.61 -4.13 7.72
C GLY A 18 2.50 -2.68 7.23
N ILE A 19 1.30 -2.11 7.19
CA ILE A 19 1.07 -0.71 6.80
C ILE A 19 1.77 0.27 7.76
N ARG A 20 1.70 0.01 9.07
CA ARG A 20 2.37 0.84 10.07
C ARG A 20 3.88 0.76 9.95
N TYR A 21 4.40 -0.44 9.70
CA TYR A 21 5.83 -0.67 9.50
C TYR A 21 6.35 0.07 8.27
N THR A 22 5.67 -0.03 7.12
CA THR A 22 6.10 0.69 5.91
C THR A 22 6.05 2.21 6.10
N ALA A 23 5.03 2.73 6.77
CA ALA A 23 4.93 4.14 7.12
C ALA A 23 6.06 4.60 8.05
N LEU A 24 6.44 3.78 9.03
CA LEU A 24 7.57 4.04 9.92
C LEU A 24 8.88 4.09 9.13
N MET A 25 9.19 3.04 8.35
CA MET A 25 10.41 2.95 7.56
C MET A 25 10.54 4.11 6.58
N HIS A 26 9.44 4.54 5.95
CA HIS A 26 9.43 5.71 5.08
C HIS A 26 9.83 7.00 5.84
N LYS A 27 9.30 7.21 7.05
CA LYS A 27 9.66 8.38 7.89
C LYS A 27 11.14 8.35 8.28
N LEU A 28 11.65 7.18 8.67
CA LEU A 28 13.07 7.01 9.05
C LEU A 28 13.99 7.31 7.87
N LYS A 29 13.71 6.72 6.71
CA LYS A 29 14.49 6.94 5.48
C LYS A 29 14.50 8.42 5.07
N LYS A 30 13.34 9.09 5.15
CA LYS A 30 13.22 10.51 4.75
C LYS A 30 13.96 11.45 5.70
N LYS A 31 13.84 11.24 7.01
CA LYS A 31 14.45 12.12 8.01
C LYS A 31 15.94 11.87 8.19
N ARG A 32 16.42 10.64 7.95
CA ARG A 32 17.81 10.22 8.22
C ARG A 32 18.28 10.53 9.66
N VAL A 33 17.33 10.55 10.61
CA VAL A 33 17.60 10.73 12.03
C VAL A 33 17.34 9.40 12.74
N GLN A 34 18.33 8.94 13.51
CA GLN A 34 18.20 7.74 14.32
C GLN A 34 17.18 7.94 15.44
N PRO A 35 16.15 7.09 15.55
CA PRO A 35 15.25 7.10 16.69
C PRO A 35 15.88 6.46 17.92
N VAL A 36 15.48 6.92 19.10
CA VAL A 36 15.93 6.40 20.40
C VAL A 36 15.70 4.88 20.56
N TYR A 37 14.66 4.34 19.92
CA TYR A 37 14.31 2.91 20.00
C TYR A 37 15.04 2.02 18.99
N VAL A 38 15.92 2.58 18.14
CA VAL A 38 16.71 1.80 17.17
C VAL A 38 18.16 1.78 17.64
N ILE A 39 18.70 0.57 17.83
CA ILE A 39 20.10 0.37 18.21
C ILE A 39 21.06 0.84 17.10
N ASP A 40 22.25 1.32 17.49
CA ASP A 40 23.23 1.95 16.58
C ASP A 40 23.65 1.03 15.43
N GLU A 41 23.90 -0.25 15.73
CA GLU A 41 24.32 -1.21 14.71
C GLU A 41 23.25 -1.40 13.62
N ALA A 42 21.98 -1.53 14.04
CA ALA A 42 20.86 -1.66 13.11
C ALA A 42 20.69 -0.37 12.29
N TRP A 43 20.85 0.79 12.92
CA TRP A 43 20.77 2.06 12.22
C TRP A 43 21.86 2.20 11.15
N ARG A 44 23.10 1.83 11.46
CA ARG A 44 24.20 1.84 10.50
C ARG A 44 23.91 0.93 9.30
N ARG A 45 23.40 -0.28 9.54
CA ARG A 45 23.00 -1.21 8.46
C ARG A 45 21.88 -0.63 7.59
N TYR A 46 20.92 0.09 8.18
CA TYR A 46 19.88 0.76 7.39
C TYR A 46 20.44 1.88 6.51
N LEU A 47 21.37 2.69 7.04
CA LEU A 47 22.01 3.75 6.26
C LEU A 47 22.79 3.17 5.07
N GLU A 48 23.63 2.16 5.34
CA GLU A 48 24.41 1.46 4.32
C GLU A 48 23.50 0.84 3.25
N TYR A 49 22.43 0.14 3.66
CA TYR A 49 21.46 -0.41 2.72
C TYR A 49 20.78 0.66 1.87
N TRP A 50 20.39 1.80 2.45
CA TRP A 50 19.77 2.89 1.71
C TRP A 50 20.73 3.68 0.81
N GLU A 51 22.04 3.51 1.00
CA GLU A 51 23.10 4.08 0.16
C GLU A 51 23.60 3.09 -0.90
N SER A 52 23.26 1.80 -0.77
CA SER A 52 23.61 0.78 -1.77
C SER A 52 23.06 1.12 -3.16
N GLU A 53 23.87 0.86 -4.18
CA GLU A 53 23.51 1.10 -5.58
C GLU A 53 22.25 0.34 -5.98
N ASP A 54 22.11 -0.91 -5.53
CA ASP A 54 20.93 -1.75 -5.75
C ASP A 54 19.65 -1.08 -5.24
N PHE A 55 19.69 -0.51 -4.04
CA PHE A 55 18.54 0.17 -3.47
C PHE A 55 18.21 1.45 -4.24
N LEU A 56 19.22 2.24 -4.58
CA LEU A 56 19.05 3.48 -5.35
C LEU A 56 18.50 3.20 -6.74
N ALA A 57 19.00 2.18 -7.43
CA ALA A 57 18.52 1.76 -8.74
C ALA A 57 17.05 1.34 -8.68
N ARG A 58 16.67 0.48 -7.72
CA ARG A 58 15.26 0.07 -7.53
C ARG A 58 14.37 1.25 -7.16
N SER A 59 14.84 2.16 -6.31
CA SER A 59 14.08 3.35 -5.90
C SER A 59 13.90 4.33 -7.07
N SER A 60 14.91 4.48 -7.91
CA SER A 60 14.85 5.31 -9.12
C SER A 60 13.86 4.71 -10.12
N GLN A 61 13.97 3.41 -10.40
CA GLN A 61 13.04 2.69 -11.27
C GLN A 61 11.60 2.77 -10.75
N ALA A 62 11.38 2.60 -9.44
CA ALA A 62 10.04 2.71 -8.86
C ALA A 62 9.46 4.13 -9.01
N THR A 63 10.29 5.16 -8.89
CA THR A 63 9.89 6.55 -9.14
C THR A 63 9.55 6.76 -10.61
N ALA A 64 10.39 6.26 -11.52
CA ALA A 64 10.14 6.32 -12.96
C ALA A 64 8.83 5.61 -13.33
N ASN A 65 8.62 4.38 -12.88
CA ASN A 65 7.41 3.59 -13.13
C ASN A 65 6.13 4.29 -12.64
N ARG A 66 6.22 5.05 -11.54
CA ARG A 66 5.07 5.83 -11.04
C ARG A 66 4.74 7.02 -11.93
N ASN A 67 5.75 7.61 -12.57
CA ASN A 67 5.63 8.81 -13.40
C ASN A 67 5.42 8.49 -14.88
N THR A 68 5.65 7.26 -15.32
CA THR A 68 5.38 6.83 -16.69
C THR A 68 3.88 6.69 -16.95
N GLU A 69 3.48 7.16 -18.13
CA GLU A 69 2.12 7.02 -18.65
C GLU A 69 1.98 5.60 -19.21
N VAL A 70 1.15 4.77 -18.58
CA VAL A 70 0.98 3.35 -18.95
C VAL A 70 0.08 3.18 -20.18
N GLU A 71 -0.71 4.21 -20.51
CA GLU A 71 -1.72 4.21 -21.56
C GLU A 71 -1.37 5.15 -22.74
N GLY A 72 -0.09 5.50 -22.90
CA GLY A 72 0.42 6.31 -24.02
C GLY A 72 0.63 7.81 -23.70
N PRO A 73 1.29 8.54 -24.63
CA PRO A 73 1.66 9.96 -24.45
C PRO A 73 0.43 10.86 -24.22
N GLY A 74 0.39 11.60 -23.12
CA GLY A 74 -0.67 12.54 -22.76
C GLY A 74 -1.75 11.98 -21.82
N THR A 75 -1.66 10.72 -21.40
CA THR A 75 -2.65 10.10 -20.49
C THR A 75 -2.41 10.45 -19.01
N GLY A 76 -1.28 11.08 -18.70
CA GLY A 76 -0.84 11.42 -17.36
C GLY A 76 -0.17 10.25 -16.62
N PRO A 77 0.47 10.51 -15.46
CA PRO A 77 1.12 9.48 -14.66
C PRO A 77 0.18 8.31 -14.40
N SER A 78 0.71 7.08 -14.37
CA SER A 78 -0.04 5.86 -14.09
C SER A 78 -1.12 6.11 -13.02
N LYS A 79 -2.39 6.16 -13.47
CA LYS A 79 -3.53 6.11 -12.56
C LYS A 79 -3.51 4.71 -12.00
N HIS A 80 -2.88 4.54 -10.84
CA HIS A 80 -3.27 3.44 -9.98
C HIS A 80 -4.77 3.63 -9.74
N SER A 81 -5.58 2.86 -10.46
CA SER A 81 -6.96 2.54 -10.10
C SER A 81 -6.91 1.79 -8.78
N GLY A 82 -6.56 2.52 -7.72
CA GLY A 82 -6.62 2.06 -6.35
C GLY A 82 -8.09 1.80 -6.13
N GLY A 83 -8.48 0.54 -6.26
CA GLY A 83 -9.84 0.05 -6.13
C GLY A 83 -10.41 0.49 -4.80
N SER A 84 -10.99 1.69 -4.78
CA SER A 84 -12.09 2.02 -3.92
C SER A 84 -13.28 1.46 -4.66
N VAL A 85 -13.69 0.24 -4.27
CA VAL A 85 -15.04 -0.21 -4.57
C VAL A 85 -15.93 0.87 -3.96
N GLN A 86 -16.44 1.77 -4.81
CA GLN A 86 -17.54 2.64 -4.44
C GLN A 86 -18.62 1.69 -3.94
N GLY A 87 -19.02 1.85 -2.68
CA GLY A 87 -20.07 1.02 -2.10
C GLY A 87 -21.27 1.09 -3.02
N PHE A 88 -21.67 -0.07 -3.55
CA PHE A 88 -22.91 -0.18 -4.30
C PHE A 88 -24.04 0.39 -3.43
N HIS A 89 -24.71 1.39 -3.98
CA HIS A 89 -25.92 1.96 -3.42
C HIS A 89 -26.99 0.85 -3.46
N TYR A 90 -27.38 0.29 -2.31
CA TYR A 90 -28.65 -0.42 -2.24
C TYR A 90 -29.74 0.66 -2.26
N GLY A 91 -30.36 0.84 -3.42
CA GLY A 91 -31.70 1.42 -3.51
C GLY A 91 -32.73 0.36 -3.11
N PRO A 92 -33.85 0.73 -2.44
CA PRO A 92 -34.89 -0.21 -2.06
C PRO A 92 -35.79 -0.50 -3.26
N GLU A 93 -35.31 -1.30 -4.21
CA GLU A 93 -36.06 -1.69 -5.40
C GLU A 93 -35.88 -3.20 -5.63
N ASP A 94 -36.31 -4.03 -4.68
CA ASP A 94 -36.54 -5.46 -4.93
C ASP A 94 -37.70 -5.92 -4.01
N GLU A 95 -38.81 -5.23 -4.21
CA GLU A 95 -40.14 -5.49 -3.72
C GLU A 95 -40.66 -6.82 -4.33
N TYR A 96 -41.01 -7.77 -3.46
CA TYR A 96 -41.88 -8.93 -3.69
C TYR A 96 -41.83 -9.61 -5.08
N ALA A 97 -40.82 -10.44 -5.32
CA ALA A 97 -41.08 -11.65 -6.10
C ALA A 97 -41.75 -12.67 -5.16
N LEU A 98 -43.06 -12.89 -5.32
CA LEU A 98 -43.78 -14.17 -5.21
C LEU A 98 -45.29 -13.96 -5.00
N ALA A 99 -46.08 -14.24 -6.03
CA ALA A 99 -47.28 -15.09 -5.94
C ALA A 99 -47.81 -15.38 -7.36
N PRO A 100 -48.41 -16.56 -7.60
CA PRO A 100 -48.57 -17.20 -8.92
C PRO A 100 -49.50 -16.49 -9.90
#